data_AF-A0A8X7UJM2-F1
#
_entry.id   AF-A0A8X7UJM2-F1
#
_cell.length_a   1.000
_cell.length_b   1.000
_cell.length_c   1.000
_cell.angle_alpha   90.00
_cell.angle_beta   90.00
_cell.angle_gamma   90.00
#
_symmetry.space_group_name_H-M   'P 1'
#
loop_
_entity.id
_entity.type
_entity.pdbx_description
1 polymer ?
#
loop_
_entity_poly.entity_id
_entity_poly.type
_entity_poly.pdbx_seq_one_letter_code
_entity_poly.pdbx_strand_id
1 'polypeptide(L)'
;MQIGFSAPQGCGKTTLVFALDYLFKTTKMKSATISIDDFYLTAQGQAKLREENSGNALLEYRGNAGSHDLPFSVETIEALTKLTKDGMKMKVPRYDKSAYSGRGDRADSTTWPEVEGPLKVVLFEGWMLGFKPLPAEAVKAVDPQLETVNKNLEAYYEAWDKYINAWVVIKIKDPSYVYRWRLQAEIAMRQAGKPGMSDDEVNDFVSRYLPAYKAYLPTLYAEGPSGSDLERVLAIDIDEERNPILAT
;
A
#
# COMPACT_ATOMS: atom_id res chain seq x y z
N MET A 1 -14.19 1.32 13.24
CA MET A 1 -14.24 1.89 11.88
C MET A 1 -12.89 1.70 11.23
N GLN A 2 -12.83 1.39 9.94
CA GLN A 2 -11.60 1.27 9.19
C GLN A 2 -11.54 2.37 8.11
N ILE A 3 -10.43 3.10 8.07
CA ILE A 3 -10.18 4.17 7.11
C ILE A 3 -9.07 3.72 6.16
N GLY A 4 -9.37 3.65 4.87
CA GLY A 4 -8.43 3.31 3.80
C GLY A 4 -7.69 4.54 3.31
N PHE A 5 -6.37 4.45 3.16
CA PHE A 5 -5.53 5.48 2.55
C PHE A 5 -4.94 4.96 1.25
N SER A 6 -5.44 5.46 0.13
CA SER A 6 -4.93 5.13 -1.20
C SER A 6 -4.06 6.28 -1.71
N ALA A 7 -2.77 6.02 -1.91
CA ALA A 7 -1.86 7.08 -2.36
C ALA A 7 -0.61 6.54 -3.07
N PRO A 8 -0.20 7.13 -4.21
CA PRO A 8 1.04 6.76 -4.89
C PRO A 8 2.28 6.83 -4.00
N GLN A 9 3.31 6.04 -4.29
CA GLN A 9 4.52 6.01 -3.46
C GLN A 9 5.21 7.37 -3.44
N GLY A 10 5.71 7.79 -2.28
CA GLY A 10 6.47 9.04 -2.13
C GLY A 10 5.63 10.29 -1.87
N CYS A 11 4.30 10.21 -1.90
CA CYS A 11 3.39 11.34 -1.65
C CYS A 11 3.30 11.80 -0.18
N GLY A 12 3.92 11.08 0.76
CA GLY A 12 3.85 11.39 2.20
C GLY A 12 2.74 10.65 2.97
N LYS A 13 2.05 9.68 2.36
CA LYS A 13 1.03 8.82 2.98
C LYS A 13 1.42 8.26 4.36
N THR A 14 2.62 7.69 4.50
CA THR A 14 3.07 7.12 5.79
C THR A 14 3.25 8.22 6.85
N THR A 15 3.70 9.41 6.45
CA THR A 15 3.80 10.58 7.33
C THR A 15 2.42 11.07 7.78
N LEU A 16 1.44 11.11 6.87
CA LEU A 16 0.05 11.46 7.18
C LEU A 16 -0.55 10.47 8.20
N VAL A 17 -0.41 9.17 7.95
CA VAL A 17 -0.93 8.12 8.85
C VAL A 17 -0.26 8.19 10.22
N PHE A 18 1.05 8.44 10.28
CA PHE A 18 1.77 8.65 11.53
C PHE A 18 1.26 9.87 12.30
N ALA A 19 1.03 10.99 11.62
CA ALA A 19 0.47 12.19 12.23
C ALA A 19 -0.94 11.95 12.79
N LEU A 20 -1.79 11.22 12.05
CA LEU A 20 -3.12 10.85 12.51
C LEU A 20 -3.08 9.93 13.73
N ASP A 21 -2.23 8.90 13.73
CA ASP A 21 -2.04 8.01 14.88
C ASP A 21 -1.58 8.79 16.12
N TYR A 22 -0.67 9.76 15.95
CA TYR A 22 -0.24 10.66 17.03
C TYR A 22 -1.41 11.52 17.57
N LEU A 23 -2.24 12.08 16.68
CA LEU A 23 -3.42 12.86 17.07
C LEU A 23 -4.45 12.00 17.81
N PHE A 24 -4.73 10.78 17.34
CA PHE A 24 -5.62 9.84 18.04
C PHE A 24 -5.12 9.53 19.45
N LYS A 25 -3.82 9.23 19.61
CA LYS A 25 -3.21 9.02 20.93
C LYS A 25 -3.37 10.24 21.84
N THR A 26 -3.14 11.44 21.31
CA THR A 26 -3.29 12.70 22.07
C THR A 26 -4.72 12.93 22.53
N THR A 27 -5.71 12.53 21.72
CA THR A 27 -7.14 12.58 22.08
C THR A 27 -7.62 11.36 22.88
N LYS A 28 -6.71 10.48 23.33
CA LYS A 28 -7.00 9.21 24.04
C LYS A 28 -7.87 8.23 23.24
N MET A 29 -7.87 8.35 21.92
CA MET A 29 -8.51 7.41 21.02
C MET A 29 -7.53 6.28 20.67
N LYS A 30 -7.92 5.03 20.95
CA LYS A 30 -7.11 3.85 20.61
C LYS A 30 -7.25 3.55 19.11
N SER A 31 -6.12 3.56 18.41
CA SER A 31 -5.99 3.29 16.96
C SER A 31 -5.02 2.15 16.69
N ALA A 32 -5.16 1.51 15.53
CA ALA A 32 -4.14 0.64 14.95
C ALA A 32 -3.80 1.10 13.54
N THR A 33 -2.54 0.88 13.12
CA THR A 33 -2.07 1.17 11.77
C THR A 33 -1.51 -0.09 11.13
N ILE A 34 -2.01 -0.40 9.94
CA ILE A 34 -1.54 -1.49 9.07
C ILE A 34 -1.27 -0.96 7.66
N SER A 35 -0.23 -1.50 7.03
CA SER A 35 0.13 -1.22 5.64
C SER A 35 -0.14 -2.45 4.78
N ILE A 36 -0.48 -2.27 3.51
CA ILE A 36 -0.47 -3.41 2.56
C ILE A 36 0.92 -4.05 2.49
N ASP A 37 1.97 -3.24 2.68
CA ASP A 37 3.36 -3.71 2.66
C ASP A 37 3.67 -4.65 3.83
N ASP A 38 2.92 -4.60 4.94
CA ASP A 38 3.07 -5.53 6.07
C ASP A 38 2.64 -6.97 5.69
N PHE A 39 1.88 -7.09 4.61
CA PHE A 39 1.30 -8.35 4.13
C PHE A 39 1.97 -8.87 2.86
N TYR A 40 3.15 -8.38 2.48
CA TYR A 40 3.91 -9.03 1.41
C TYR A 40 4.14 -10.51 1.73
N LEU A 41 4.23 -11.33 0.67
CA LEU A 41 4.65 -12.72 0.78
C LEU A 41 6.01 -12.81 1.48
N THR A 42 6.23 -13.93 2.17
CA THR A 42 7.56 -14.26 2.69
C THR A 42 8.57 -14.35 1.55
N ALA A 43 9.87 -14.30 1.85
CA ALA A 43 10.92 -14.45 0.85
C ALA A 43 10.73 -15.72 -0.01
N GLN A 44 10.31 -16.82 0.63
CA GLN A 44 9.97 -18.06 -0.05
C GLN A 44 8.71 -17.92 -0.94
N GLY A 45 7.65 -17.29 -0.43
CA GLY A 45 6.43 -17.06 -1.20
C GLY A 45 6.68 -16.17 -2.43
N GLN A 46 7.46 -15.11 -2.28
CA GLN A 46 7.86 -14.25 -3.39
C GLN A 46 8.76 -14.98 -4.40
N ALA A 47 9.60 -15.92 -3.95
CA ALA A 47 10.39 -16.75 -4.86
C ALA A 47 9.51 -17.65 -5.73
N LYS A 48 8.54 -18.32 -5.10
CA LYS A 48 7.55 -19.13 -5.81
C LYS A 48 6.74 -18.31 -6.81
N LEU A 49 6.23 -17.14 -6.41
CA LEU A 49 5.48 -16.25 -7.29
C LEU A 49 6.29 -15.87 -8.54
N ARG A 50 7.57 -15.52 -8.37
CA ARG A 50 8.47 -15.19 -9.48
C ARG A 50 8.70 -16.40 -10.40
N GLU A 51 8.89 -17.59 -9.86
CA GLU A 51 9.10 -18.81 -10.65
C GLU A 51 7.86 -19.16 -11.49
N GLU A 52 6.67 -19.07 -10.89
CA GLU A 52 5.38 -19.33 -11.57
C GLU A 52 5.06 -18.29 -12.64
N ASN A 53 5.68 -17.10 -12.57
CA ASN A 53 5.46 -15.98 -13.48
C ASN A 53 6.75 -15.56 -14.18
N SER A 54 7.61 -16.54 -14.51
CA SER A 54 8.88 -16.29 -15.20
C SER A 54 8.68 -15.48 -16.48
N GLY A 55 9.42 -14.37 -16.61
CA GLY A 55 9.28 -13.41 -17.71
C GLY A 55 8.34 -12.23 -17.43
N ASN A 56 7.62 -12.22 -16.30
CA ASN A 56 6.84 -11.06 -15.84
C ASN A 56 7.64 -10.24 -14.81
N ALA A 57 8.25 -9.16 -15.25
CA ALA A 57 9.05 -8.25 -14.42
C ALA A 57 8.22 -7.55 -13.33
N LEU A 58 6.90 -7.41 -13.50
CA LEU A 58 6.02 -6.78 -12.52
C LEU A 58 5.77 -7.66 -11.28
N LEU A 59 6.00 -8.98 -11.40
CA LEU A 59 5.83 -9.97 -10.32
C LEU A 59 7.16 -10.55 -9.82
N GLU A 60 8.29 -10.11 -10.36
CA GLU A 60 9.62 -10.60 -9.97
C GLU A 60 9.93 -10.29 -8.49
N TYR A 61 9.51 -9.11 -8.03
CA TYR A 61 9.70 -8.59 -6.68
C TYR A 61 8.37 -8.22 -6.01
N ARG A 62 8.42 -8.04 -4.69
CA ARG A 62 7.29 -7.55 -3.90
C ARG A 62 6.82 -6.19 -4.42
N GLY A 63 5.51 -5.97 -4.51
CA GLY A 63 4.93 -4.70 -4.92
C GLY A 63 3.51 -4.85 -5.46
N ASN A 64 3.38 -5.41 -6.66
CA ASN A 64 2.13 -5.50 -7.41
C ASN A 64 1.14 -6.53 -6.85
N ALA A 65 -0.11 -6.47 -7.33
CA ALA A 65 -1.14 -7.46 -7.03
C ALA A 65 -0.65 -8.88 -7.36
N GLY A 66 -0.73 -9.76 -6.37
CA GLY A 66 -0.19 -11.12 -6.39
C GLY A 66 0.94 -11.32 -5.38
N SER A 67 1.64 -10.25 -4.99
CA SER A 67 2.79 -10.31 -4.08
C SER A 67 2.44 -10.24 -2.58
N HIS A 68 1.17 -10.39 -2.22
CA HIS A 68 0.69 -10.30 -0.84
C HIS A 68 0.09 -11.62 -0.34
N ASP A 69 0.29 -11.94 0.93
CA ASP A 69 -0.35 -13.03 1.64
C ASP A 69 -1.77 -12.60 2.05
N LEU A 70 -2.72 -12.74 1.10
CA LEU A 70 -4.10 -12.29 1.32
C LEU A 70 -4.80 -13.00 2.49
N PRO A 71 -4.72 -14.34 2.65
CA PRO A 71 -5.32 -15.01 3.81
C PRO A 71 -4.80 -14.46 5.14
N PHE A 72 -3.49 -14.27 5.28
CA PHE A 72 -2.89 -13.69 6.48
C PHE A 72 -3.34 -12.25 6.74
N SER A 73 -3.49 -11.45 5.67
CA SER A 73 -3.99 -10.08 5.78
C SER A 73 -5.45 -10.03 6.26
N VAL A 74 -6.32 -10.91 5.76
CA VAL A 74 -7.72 -11.01 6.16
C VAL A 74 -7.83 -11.41 7.63
N GLU A 75 -7.09 -12.44 8.05
CA GLU A 75 -7.05 -12.86 9.46
C GLU A 75 -6.63 -11.70 10.36
N THR A 76 -5.62 -10.93 9.96
CA THR A 76 -5.13 -9.78 10.71
C THR A 76 -6.19 -8.68 10.82
N ILE A 77 -6.82 -8.31 9.70
CA ILE A 77 -7.86 -7.28 9.65
C ILE A 77 -9.04 -7.68 10.53
N GLU A 78 -9.53 -8.91 10.41
CA GLU A 78 -10.63 -9.42 11.22
C GLU A 78 -10.28 -9.48 12.71
N ALA A 79 -9.07 -9.91 13.06
CA ALA A 79 -8.61 -9.92 14.45
C ALA A 79 -8.58 -8.51 15.07
N LEU A 80 -8.14 -7.50 14.31
CA LEU A 80 -8.18 -6.11 14.76
C LEU A 80 -9.61 -5.64 15.06
N THR A 81 -10.59 -6.00 14.23
CA THR A 81 -12.00 -5.63 14.47
C THR A 81 -12.59 -6.27 15.75
N LYS A 82 -12.00 -7.37 16.22
CA LYS A 82 -12.43 -8.09 17.42
C LYS A 82 -11.88 -7.49 18.72
N LEU A 83 -10.92 -6.57 18.65
CA LEU A 83 -10.37 -5.83 19.80
C LEU A 83 -11.39 -4.79 20.32
N THR A 84 -12.43 -5.28 20.98
CA THR A 84 -13.64 -4.51 21.36
C THR A 84 -13.68 -4.15 22.85
N LYS A 85 -12.73 -4.63 23.65
CA LYS A 85 -12.68 -4.39 25.11
C LYS A 85 -11.28 -4.00 25.55
N ASP A 86 -11.18 -3.28 26.67
CA ASP A 86 -9.92 -2.95 27.31
C ASP A 86 -9.14 -4.21 27.71
N GLY A 87 -7.81 -4.15 27.64
CA GLY A 87 -6.93 -5.27 27.93
C GLY A 87 -6.84 -6.36 26.85
N MET A 88 -7.70 -6.34 25.81
CA MET A 88 -7.52 -7.20 24.63
C MET A 88 -6.35 -6.68 23.80
N LYS A 89 -5.34 -7.53 23.61
CA LYS A 89 -4.08 -7.17 22.95
C LYS A 89 -3.81 -8.05 21.75
N MET A 90 -3.15 -7.47 20.75
CA MET A 90 -2.73 -8.17 19.55
C MET A 90 -1.42 -7.57 19.04
N LYS A 91 -0.53 -8.44 18.55
CA LYS A 91 0.63 -7.99 17.78
C LYS A 91 0.25 -7.74 16.34
N VAL A 92 0.71 -6.62 15.78
CA VAL A 92 0.39 -6.20 14.40
C VAL A 92 1.56 -6.53 13.48
N PRO A 93 1.36 -7.29 12.39
CA PRO A 93 2.42 -7.71 11.50
C PRO A 93 3.27 -6.57 10.95
N ARG A 94 4.55 -6.85 10.75
CA ARG A 94 5.48 -5.96 10.05
C ARG A 94 6.28 -6.75 9.03
N TYR A 95 6.70 -6.06 7.97
CA TYR A 95 7.58 -6.62 6.95
C TYR A 95 8.97 -5.97 7.03
N ASP A 96 10.01 -6.78 7.09
CA ASP A 96 11.40 -6.31 7.04
C ASP A 96 11.84 -6.23 5.58
N LYS A 97 11.82 -5.01 5.03
CA LYS A 97 12.25 -4.74 3.65
C LYS A 97 13.75 -4.90 3.44
N SER A 98 14.56 -4.94 4.50
CA SER A 98 16.02 -5.04 4.46
C SER A 98 16.53 -6.48 4.48
N ALA A 99 15.71 -7.41 4.98
CA ALA A 99 16.03 -8.84 4.98
C ALA A 99 16.37 -9.36 3.58
N TYR A 100 17.11 -10.47 3.50
CA TYR A 100 17.52 -11.10 2.24
C TYR A 100 18.16 -10.11 1.24
N SER A 101 19.11 -9.30 1.71
CA SER A 101 19.78 -8.28 0.88
C SER A 101 18.80 -7.30 0.21
N GLY A 102 17.82 -6.80 0.96
CA GLY A 102 16.82 -5.86 0.46
C GLY A 102 15.67 -6.48 -0.33
N ARG A 103 15.67 -7.80 -0.53
CA ARG A 103 14.53 -8.55 -1.13
C ARG A 103 13.34 -8.64 -0.19
N GLY A 104 13.62 -8.53 1.11
CA GLY A 104 12.67 -8.45 2.20
C GLY A 104 12.08 -9.81 2.61
N ASP A 105 11.55 -9.84 3.83
CA ASP A 105 10.80 -10.96 4.38
C ASP A 105 9.85 -10.47 5.49
N ARG A 106 8.92 -11.33 5.91
CA ARG A 106 8.08 -11.05 7.07
C ARG A 106 8.98 -10.87 8.29
N ALA A 107 8.79 -9.77 9.03
CA ALA A 107 9.57 -9.51 10.23
C ALA A 107 9.24 -10.55 11.31
N ASP A 108 10.20 -10.81 12.20
CA ASP A 108 9.97 -11.68 13.35
C ASP A 108 8.81 -11.13 14.21
N SER A 109 7.83 -12.00 14.47
CA SER A 109 6.68 -11.70 15.32
C SER A 109 7.05 -11.23 16.74
N THR A 110 8.25 -11.51 17.22
CA THR A 110 8.74 -10.96 18.50
C THR A 110 8.89 -9.44 18.45
N THR A 111 9.18 -8.86 17.26
CA THR A 111 9.41 -7.42 17.02
C THR A 111 8.16 -6.65 16.65
N TRP A 112 7.05 -7.34 16.37
CA TRP A 112 5.80 -6.70 15.97
C TRP A 112 5.24 -5.82 17.10
N PRO A 113 4.79 -4.59 16.79
CA PRO A 113 4.18 -3.72 17.78
C PRO A 113 2.88 -4.33 18.32
N GLU A 114 2.61 -4.10 19.59
CA GLU A 114 1.35 -4.50 20.23
C GLU A 114 0.36 -3.33 20.19
N VAL A 115 -0.91 -3.64 19.89
CA VAL A 115 -2.05 -2.72 20.02
C VAL A 115 -3.05 -3.27 21.03
N GLU A 116 -3.79 -2.38 21.67
CA GLU A 116 -4.79 -2.73 22.68
C GLU A 116 -6.17 -2.16 22.30
N GLY A 117 -7.22 -2.96 22.49
CA GLY A 117 -8.61 -2.56 22.34
C GLY A 117 -9.13 -1.67 23.50
N PRO A 118 -10.33 -1.09 23.39
CA PRO A 118 -11.20 -1.11 22.22
C PRO A 118 -10.68 -0.20 21.11
N LEU A 119 -10.41 -0.76 19.93
CA LEU A 119 -9.98 0.04 18.78
C LEU A 119 -11.17 0.84 18.24
N LYS A 120 -11.01 2.17 18.17
CA LYS A 120 -12.01 3.06 17.56
C LYS A 120 -11.81 3.18 16.06
N VAL A 121 -10.54 3.21 15.64
CA VAL A 121 -10.14 3.36 14.25
C VAL A 121 -8.99 2.43 13.88
N VAL A 122 -9.07 1.84 12.70
CA VAL A 122 -7.94 1.16 12.04
C VAL A 122 -7.58 1.97 10.79
N LEU A 123 -6.34 2.42 10.71
CA LEU A 123 -5.79 3.10 9.54
C LEU A 123 -5.13 2.05 8.65
N PHE A 124 -5.67 1.84 7.45
CA PHE A 124 -5.17 0.88 6.49
C PHE A 124 -4.66 1.60 5.26
N GLU A 125 -3.34 1.53 5.00
CA GLU A 125 -2.71 2.33 3.95
C GLU A 125 -2.03 1.47 2.88
N GLY A 126 -2.11 1.91 1.62
CA GLY A 126 -1.47 1.21 0.52
C GLY A 126 -1.47 2.00 -0.78
N TRP A 127 -0.49 1.73 -1.64
CA TRP A 127 -0.34 2.46 -2.91
C TRP A 127 -1.32 2.00 -4.00
N MET A 128 -1.83 0.78 -3.88
CA MET A 128 -2.80 0.15 -4.80
C MET A 128 -4.15 -0.17 -4.14
N LEU A 129 -4.37 0.31 -2.90
CA LEU A 129 -5.60 0.07 -2.15
C LEU A 129 -6.78 0.73 -2.89
N GLY A 130 -7.88 0.01 -3.08
CA GLY A 130 -9.03 0.51 -3.84
C GLY A 130 -8.93 0.44 -5.37
N PHE A 131 -7.82 -0.08 -5.94
CA PHE A 131 -7.73 -0.29 -7.39
C PHE A 131 -8.74 -1.33 -7.86
N LYS A 132 -9.33 -1.10 -9.04
CA LYS A 132 -10.30 -2.01 -9.66
C LYS A 132 -9.66 -2.80 -10.80
N PRO A 133 -9.93 -4.11 -10.92
CA PRO A 133 -9.61 -4.85 -12.15
C PRO A 133 -10.32 -4.22 -13.35
N LEU A 134 -9.62 -4.19 -14.48
CA LEU A 134 -10.13 -3.63 -15.75
C LEU A 134 -10.25 -4.74 -16.80
N PRO A 135 -10.94 -4.50 -17.93
CA PRO A 135 -10.93 -5.42 -19.05
C PRO A 135 -9.50 -5.75 -19.49
N ALA A 136 -9.23 -7.03 -19.79
CA ALA A 136 -7.88 -7.51 -20.11
C ALA A 136 -7.21 -6.72 -21.26
N GLU A 137 -7.97 -6.36 -22.29
CA GLU A 137 -7.46 -5.57 -23.41
C GLU A 137 -7.02 -4.16 -23.00
N ALA A 138 -7.69 -3.54 -22.03
CA ALA A 138 -7.34 -2.21 -21.54
C ALA A 138 -6.00 -2.21 -20.79
N VAL A 139 -5.74 -3.23 -19.95
CA VAL A 139 -4.47 -3.32 -19.22
C VAL A 139 -3.32 -3.77 -20.12
N LYS A 140 -3.57 -4.68 -21.07
CA LYS A 140 -2.56 -5.11 -22.05
C LYS A 140 -2.10 -4.00 -22.96
N ALA A 141 -2.99 -3.06 -23.29
CA ALA A 141 -2.64 -1.86 -24.05
C ALA A 141 -1.67 -0.93 -23.31
N VAL A 142 -1.64 -0.98 -21.97
CA VAL A 142 -0.67 -0.24 -21.14
C VAL A 142 0.64 -1.01 -21.01
N ASP A 143 0.56 -2.28 -20.60
CA ASP A 143 1.67 -3.22 -20.53
C ASP A 143 1.11 -4.66 -20.55
N PRO A 144 1.50 -5.53 -21.49
CA PRO A 144 1.02 -6.91 -21.55
C PRO A 144 1.21 -7.70 -20.24
N GLN A 145 2.25 -7.38 -19.46
CA GLN A 145 2.53 -8.04 -18.18
C GLN A 145 1.49 -7.73 -17.11
N LEU A 146 0.68 -6.68 -17.28
CA LEU A 146 -0.42 -6.36 -16.37
C LEU A 146 -1.57 -7.35 -16.46
N GLU A 147 -1.68 -8.20 -17.49
CA GLU A 147 -2.80 -9.15 -17.58
C GLU A 147 -2.87 -10.05 -16.34
N THR A 148 -1.72 -10.60 -15.91
CA THR A 148 -1.65 -11.41 -14.69
C THR A 148 -1.86 -10.58 -13.42
N VAL A 149 -1.25 -9.39 -13.33
CA VAL A 149 -1.42 -8.49 -12.18
C VAL A 149 -2.89 -8.09 -12.01
N ASN A 150 -3.56 -7.76 -13.11
CA ASN A 150 -4.97 -7.41 -13.16
C ASN A 150 -5.86 -8.59 -12.75
N LYS A 151 -5.51 -9.82 -13.16
CA LYS A 151 -6.22 -11.02 -12.71
C LYS A 151 -6.06 -11.23 -11.20
N ASN A 152 -4.84 -11.07 -10.67
CA ASN A 152 -4.58 -11.18 -9.24
C ASN A 152 -5.34 -10.11 -8.43
N LEU A 153 -5.50 -8.92 -8.98
CA LEU A 153 -6.18 -7.78 -8.34
C LEU A 153 -7.66 -8.09 -8.01
N GLU A 154 -8.32 -9.01 -8.73
CA GLU A 154 -9.72 -9.39 -8.46
C GLU A 154 -9.94 -9.85 -7.01
N ALA A 155 -8.96 -10.54 -6.42
CA ALA A 155 -9.05 -11.05 -5.05
C ALA A 155 -8.93 -9.95 -3.97
N TYR A 156 -8.46 -8.75 -4.32
CA TYR A 156 -8.11 -7.71 -3.36
C TYR A 156 -9.34 -6.99 -2.82
N TYR A 157 -10.45 -6.96 -3.57
CA TYR A 157 -11.72 -6.45 -3.07
C TYR A 157 -12.19 -7.25 -1.84
N GLU A 158 -12.22 -8.58 -2.00
CA GLU A 158 -12.65 -9.49 -0.93
C GLU A 158 -11.66 -9.54 0.24
N ALA A 159 -10.37 -9.32 -0.02
CA ALA A 159 -9.36 -9.32 1.01
C ALA A 159 -9.32 -8.02 1.82
N TRP A 160 -9.45 -6.86 1.15
CA TRP A 160 -9.13 -5.56 1.72
C TRP A 160 -10.28 -4.56 1.61
N ASP A 161 -10.72 -4.24 0.39
CA ASP A 161 -11.56 -3.06 0.15
C ASP A 161 -12.92 -3.17 0.84
N LYS A 162 -13.51 -4.36 0.91
CA LYS A 162 -14.82 -4.57 1.59
C LYS A 162 -14.81 -4.28 3.09
N TYR A 163 -13.63 -4.30 3.73
CA TYR A 163 -13.49 -4.01 5.17
C TYR A 163 -13.40 -2.50 5.45
N ILE A 164 -13.17 -1.67 4.42
CA ILE A 164 -12.92 -0.24 4.57
C ILE A 164 -14.25 0.52 4.60
N ASN A 165 -14.45 1.36 5.63
CA ASN A 165 -15.69 2.10 5.85
C ASN A 165 -15.66 3.53 5.31
N ALA A 166 -14.48 4.11 5.18
CA ALA A 166 -14.24 5.47 4.67
C ALA A 166 -12.86 5.52 4.02
N TRP A 167 -12.68 6.44 3.09
CA TRP A 167 -11.48 6.50 2.25
C TRP A 167 -10.87 7.89 2.25
N VAL A 168 -9.53 7.93 2.24
CA VAL A 168 -8.74 9.10 1.89
C VAL A 168 -7.94 8.73 0.65
N VAL A 169 -8.20 9.41 -0.47
CA VAL A 169 -7.51 9.18 -1.74
C VAL A 169 -6.63 10.37 -2.06
N ILE A 170 -5.32 10.17 -2.10
CA ILE A 170 -4.37 11.20 -2.51
C ILE A 170 -4.16 11.10 -4.02
N LYS A 171 -4.53 12.18 -4.71
CA LYS A 171 -4.52 12.27 -6.15
C LYS A 171 -3.32 13.07 -6.62
N ILE A 172 -2.66 12.57 -7.67
CA ILE A 172 -1.54 13.25 -8.30
C ILE A 172 -1.86 13.46 -9.78
N LYS A 173 -1.42 14.58 -10.33
CA LYS A 173 -1.68 14.91 -11.74
C LYS A 173 -0.88 14.03 -12.70
N ASP A 174 0.37 13.72 -12.35
CA ASP A 174 1.27 12.93 -13.17
C ASP A 174 1.95 11.83 -12.34
N PRO A 175 1.73 10.54 -12.66
CA PRO A 175 2.42 9.42 -12.02
C PRO A 175 3.95 9.49 -12.09
N SER A 176 4.53 10.28 -13.00
CA SER A 176 5.97 10.48 -13.09
C SER A 176 6.58 11.12 -11.81
N TYR A 177 5.76 11.80 -10.99
CA TYR A 177 6.20 12.37 -9.72
C TYR A 177 6.74 11.29 -8.76
N VAL A 178 6.24 10.06 -8.86
CA VAL A 178 6.71 8.91 -8.06
C VAL A 178 8.21 8.68 -8.28
N TYR A 179 8.69 8.83 -9.52
CA TYR A 179 10.12 8.72 -9.81
C TYR A 179 10.92 9.79 -9.08
N ARG A 180 10.51 11.06 -9.22
CA ARG A 180 11.20 12.20 -8.59
C ARG A 180 11.21 12.06 -7.08
N TRP A 181 10.08 11.69 -6.47
CA TRP A 181 9.99 11.49 -5.03
C TRP A 181 10.84 10.33 -4.54
N ARG A 182 10.91 9.23 -5.30
CA ARG A 182 11.77 8.12 -4.92
C ARG A 182 13.24 8.50 -5.03
N LEU A 183 13.62 9.18 -6.11
CA LEU A 183 14.98 9.67 -6.31
C LEU A 183 15.41 10.62 -5.18
N GLN A 184 14.55 11.57 -4.79
CA GLN A 184 14.78 12.46 -3.65
C GLN A 184 15.03 11.69 -2.35
N ALA A 185 14.23 10.66 -2.06
CA ALA A 185 14.39 9.83 -0.87
C ALA A 185 15.72 9.06 -0.86
N GLU A 186 16.11 8.48 -2.00
CA GLU A 186 17.39 7.75 -2.12
C GLU A 186 18.60 8.69 -2.06
N ILE A 187 18.51 9.90 -2.63
CA ILE A 187 19.54 10.94 -2.47
C ILE A 187 19.70 11.31 -0.99
N ALA A 188 18.59 11.56 -0.29
CA ALA A 188 18.63 11.91 1.14
C ALA A 188 19.23 10.78 1.99
N MET A 189 18.94 9.51 1.69
CA MET A 189 19.55 8.36 2.38
C MET A 189 21.06 8.28 2.12
N ARG A 190 21.50 8.44 0.87
CA ARG A 190 22.92 8.48 0.51
C ARG A 190 23.66 9.63 1.20
N GLN A 191 23.07 10.82 1.23
CA GLN A 191 23.63 11.99 1.93
C GLN A 191 23.72 11.79 3.45
N ALA A 192 22.82 11.00 4.03
CA ALA A 192 22.86 10.60 5.43
C ALA A 192 23.84 9.45 5.72
N GLY A 193 24.66 9.03 4.75
CA GLY A 193 25.64 7.95 4.89
C GLY A 193 25.04 6.55 4.97
N LYS A 194 23.76 6.39 4.57
CA LYS A 194 23.08 5.08 4.53
C LYS A 194 23.20 4.47 3.13
N PRO A 195 23.15 3.13 3.01
CA PRO A 195 22.97 2.48 1.72
C PRO A 195 21.71 3.02 1.03
N GLY A 196 21.81 3.27 -0.27
CA GLY A 196 20.69 3.73 -1.10
C GLY A 196 20.88 3.27 -2.54
N MET A 197 19.78 3.21 -3.28
CA MET A 197 19.79 2.84 -4.69
C MET A 197 20.49 3.91 -5.53
N SER A 198 21.19 3.45 -6.57
CA SER A 198 21.60 4.28 -7.70
C SER A 198 20.39 4.79 -8.48
N ASP A 199 20.61 5.79 -9.33
CA ASP A 199 19.53 6.42 -10.10
C ASP A 199 18.92 5.44 -11.12
N ASP A 200 19.72 4.49 -11.65
CA ASP A 200 19.28 3.41 -12.51
C ASP A 200 18.44 2.37 -11.75
N GLU A 201 18.86 2.00 -10.54
CA GLU A 201 18.07 1.11 -9.67
C GLU A 201 16.75 1.75 -9.25
N VAL A 202 16.73 3.07 -9.02
CA VAL A 202 15.50 3.82 -8.78
C VAL A 202 14.59 3.75 -10.01
N ASN A 203 15.15 3.92 -11.20
CA ASN A 203 14.38 3.84 -12.44
C ASN A 203 13.78 2.45 -12.63
N ASP A 204 14.57 1.39 -12.46
CA ASP A 204 14.07 0.00 -12.50
C ASP A 204 12.97 -0.21 -11.46
N PHE A 205 13.19 0.21 -10.21
CA PHE A 205 12.21 0.07 -9.13
C PHE A 205 10.89 0.74 -9.50
N VAL A 206 10.92 2.00 -9.94
CA VAL A 206 9.71 2.79 -10.23
C VAL A 206 9.02 2.28 -11.50
N SER A 207 9.78 1.80 -12.49
CA SER A 207 9.24 1.25 -13.74
C SER A 207 8.27 0.10 -13.52
N ARG A 208 8.40 -0.63 -12.40
CA ARG A 208 7.53 -1.76 -12.03
C ARG A 208 6.16 -1.34 -11.48
N TYR A 209 5.99 -0.06 -11.11
CA TYR A 209 4.73 0.48 -10.58
C TYR A 209 4.02 1.41 -11.56
N LEU A 210 4.76 2.08 -12.45
CA LEU A 210 4.19 3.01 -13.43
C LEU A 210 3.11 2.39 -14.33
N PRO A 211 3.23 1.15 -14.83
CA PRO A 211 2.16 0.51 -15.59
C PRO A 211 0.86 0.42 -14.79
N ALA A 212 0.94 0.00 -13.52
CA ALA A 212 -0.22 -0.08 -12.65
C ALA A 212 -0.84 1.31 -12.42
N TYR A 213 -0.03 2.36 -12.20
CA TYR A 213 -0.56 3.70 -12.07
C TYR A 213 -1.26 4.21 -13.33
N LYS A 214 -0.66 3.98 -14.51
CA LYS A 214 -1.25 4.36 -15.80
C LYS A 214 -2.57 3.63 -16.06
N ALA A 215 -2.67 2.37 -15.66
CA ALA A 215 -3.87 1.57 -15.85
C ALA A 215 -4.99 1.93 -14.85
N TYR A 216 -4.68 1.98 -13.54
CA TYR A 216 -5.71 1.94 -12.50
C TYR A 216 -6.04 3.29 -11.86
N LEU A 217 -5.11 4.27 -11.83
CA LEU A 217 -5.41 5.59 -11.25
C LEU A 217 -6.55 6.33 -11.96
N PRO A 218 -6.67 6.31 -13.30
CA PRO A 218 -7.77 7.00 -13.97
C PRO A 218 -9.14 6.55 -13.44
N THR A 219 -9.35 5.24 -13.31
CA THR A 219 -10.60 4.68 -12.79
C THR A 219 -10.77 4.98 -11.30
N LEU A 220 -9.73 4.81 -10.48
CA LEU A 220 -9.78 5.16 -9.05
C LEU A 220 -10.17 6.63 -8.83
N TYR A 221 -9.63 7.54 -9.65
CA TYR A 221 -9.85 8.97 -9.51
C TYR A 221 -11.20 9.44 -10.05
N ALA A 222 -11.75 8.74 -11.04
CA ALA A 222 -13.04 9.04 -11.65
C ALA A 222 -14.21 8.43 -10.87
N GLU A 223 -14.04 7.21 -10.37
CA GLU A 223 -15.14 6.41 -9.80
C GLU A 223 -14.98 6.11 -8.31
N GLY A 224 -13.87 6.52 -7.70
CA GLY A 224 -13.53 6.16 -6.33
C GLY A 224 -13.05 4.70 -6.17
N PRO A 225 -12.66 4.33 -4.95
CA PRO A 225 -12.21 2.97 -4.61
C PRO A 225 -13.23 1.87 -4.92
N SER A 226 -12.76 0.63 -5.07
CA SER A 226 -13.62 -0.53 -5.31
C SER A 226 -14.70 -0.69 -4.23
N GLY A 227 -15.97 -0.65 -4.63
CA GLY A 227 -17.13 -0.80 -3.73
C GLY A 227 -17.33 0.31 -2.69
N SER A 228 -16.63 1.45 -2.81
CA SER A 228 -16.79 2.55 -1.85
C SER A 228 -18.12 3.28 -1.99
N ASP A 229 -18.67 3.72 -0.86
CA ASP A 229 -19.66 4.79 -0.79
C ASP A 229 -18.96 6.15 -1.01
N LEU A 230 -19.29 6.84 -2.11
CA LEU A 230 -18.64 8.10 -2.49
C LEU A 230 -18.87 9.23 -1.48
N GLU A 231 -19.94 9.18 -0.68
CA GLU A 231 -20.16 10.15 0.41
C GLU A 231 -19.14 9.99 1.56
N ARG A 232 -18.37 8.88 1.55
CA ARG A 232 -17.35 8.55 2.54
C ARG A 232 -15.95 8.51 1.94
N VAL A 233 -15.76 9.14 0.78
CA VAL A 233 -14.46 9.31 0.14
C VAL A 233 -14.05 10.77 0.26
N LEU A 234 -12.91 11.03 0.90
CA LEU A 234 -12.21 12.30 0.85
C LEU A 234 -11.09 12.19 -0.19
N ALA A 235 -11.21 12.90 -1.30
CA ALA A 235 -10.16 12.99 -2.31
C ALA A 235 -9.35 14.28 -2.11
N ILE A 236 -8.02 14.18 -2.15
CA ILE A 236 -7.11 15.31 -1.97
C ILE A 236 -6.14 15.32 -3.14
N ASP A 237 -6.24 16.35 -3.99
CA ASP A 237 -5.28 16.60 -5.06
C ASP A 237 -4.02 17.27 -4.46
N ILE A 238 -2.83 16.76 -4.83
CA ILE A 238 -1.55 17.37 -4.44
C ILE A 238 -0.70 17.73 -5.67
N ASP A 239 0.15 18.75 -5.52
CA ASP A 239 1.17 19.10 -6.51
C ASP A 239 2.43 18.22 -6.38
N GLU A 240 3.44 18.52 -7.21
CA GLU A 240 4.71 17.81 -7.21
C GLU A 240 5.49 18.02 -5.89
N GLU A 241 5.31 19.15 -5.25
CA GLU A 241 5.90 19.52 -3.97
C GLU A 241 5.15 18.91 -2.77
N ARG A 242 4.09 18.15 -3.03
CA ARG A 242 3.19 17.50 -2.05
C ARG A 242 2.31 18.49 -1.28
N ASN A 243 2.08 19.70 -1.81
CA ASN A 243 1.13 20.64 -1.26
C ASN A 243 -0.29 20.27 -1.68
N PRO A 244 -1.29 20.37 -0.78
CA PRO A 244 -2.69 20.19 -1.14
C PRO A 244 -3.16 21.33 -2.06
N ILE A 245 -3.79 20.97 -3.17
CA ILE A 245 -4.39 21.88 -4.15
C ILE A 245 -5.89 22.00 -3.90
N LEU A 246 -6.57 20.86 -3.78
CA LEU A 246 -8.01 20.76 -3.68
C LEU A 246 -8.40 19.54 -2.83
N ALA A 247 -9.45 19.69 -2.02
CA ALA A 247 -10.09 18.58 -1.32
C ALA A 247 -11.57 18.52 -1.72
N THR A 248 -12.04 17.35 -2.11
CA THR A 248 -13.41 17.08 -2.56
C THR A 248 -13.97 15.84 -1.91
#